data_AF-A0A950PBA8-F1
#
_entry.id   AF-A0A950PBA8-F1
#
_cell.length_a   1.000
_cell.length_b   1.000
_cell.length_c   1.000
_cell.angle_alpha   90.00
_cell.angle_beta   90.00
_cell.angle_gamma   90.00
#
_symmetry.space_group_name_H-M   'P 1'
#
loop_
_entity.id
_entity.type
_entity.pdbx_description
1 polymer ?
#
loop_
_entity_poly.entity_id
_entity_poly.type
_entity_poly.pdbx_seq_one_letter_code
_entity_poly.pdbx_strand_id
1 'polypeptide(L)' 'MQTPDEVAAMLRLKSLGWGVRRIAKELGCSHMTVRHYVAQGGWLPYRGGGRPRAL' A
#
# COMPACT_ATOMS: atom_id res chain seq x y z
N MET A 1 7.58 -9.84 -4.89
CA MET A 1 6.88 -9.71 -3.60
C MET A 1 7.34 -8.40 -3.01
N GLN A 2 6.43 -7.50 -2.64
CA GLN A 2 6.84 -6.25 -1.99
C GLN A 2 7.40 -6.56 -0.61
N THR A 3 8.57 -6.01 -0.32
CA THR A 3 9.20 -6.22 0.96
C THR A 3 8.42 -5.45 2.03
N PRO A 4 8.38 -5.96 3.27
CA PRO A 4 7.79 -5.22 4.38
C PRO A 4 8.44 -3.83 4.56
N ASP A 5 9.70 -3.69 4.14
CA ASP A 5 10.44 -2.42 4.16
C ASP A 5 9.85 -1.37 3.20
N GLU A 6 9.50 -1.78 1.98
CA GLU A 6 8.83 -0.89 1.01
C GLU A 6 7.47 -0.39 1.54
N VAL A 7 6.72 -1.26 2.22
CA VAL A 7 5.42 -0.87 2.80
C VAL A 7 5.61 0.05 4.00
N ALA A 8 6.65 -0.16 4.82
CA ALA A 8 7.01 0.78 5.88
C ALA A 8 7.37 2.16 5.33
N ALA A 9 8.10 2.23 4.21
CA ALA A 9 8.41 3.47 3.51
C ALA A 9 7.13 4.16 2.99
N MET A 10 6.19 3.41 2.41
CA MET A 10 4.89 3.96 1.96
C MET A 10 4.10 4.60 3.11
N LEU A 11 4.02 3.93 4.26
CA LEU A 11 3.30 4.42 5.43
C LEU A 11 3.99 5.66 6.04
N ARG A 12 5.32 5.65 6.11
CA ARG A 12 6.10 6.79 6.61
C ARG A 12 5.99 8.01 5.72
N LEU A 13 6.04 7.84 4.40
CA LEU A 13 5.84 8.95 3.47
C LEU A 13 4.41 9.49 3.56
N LYS A 14 3.41 8.61 3.74
CA LYS A 14 2.02 9.04 3.96
C LYS A 14 1.85 9.83 5.26
N SER A 15 2.49 9.42 6.36
CA SER A 15 2.44 10.15 7.63
C SER A 15 3.12 11.52 7.54
N LEU A 16 4.10 11.66 6.64
CA LEU A 16 4.72 12.94 6.28
C LEU A 16 3.84 13.82 5.37
N GLY A 17 2.61 13.40 5.06
CA GLY A 17 1.66 14.15 4.23
C GLY A 17 1.81 13.94 2.72
N TRP A 18 2.61 12.96 2.30
CA TRP A 18 2.81 12.72 0.87
C TRP A 18 1.58 12.07 0.22
N GLY A 19 1.27 12.51 -1.01
CA GLY A 19 0.20 11.94 -1.81
C GLY A 19 0.58 10.59 -2.41
N VAL A 20 -0.40 9.70 -2.56
CA VAL A 20 -0.22 8.31 -3.07
C VAL A 20 0.54 8.26 -4.41
N ARG A 21 0.21 9.14 -5.37
CA ARG A 21 0.90 9.20 -6.67
C ARG A 21 2.36 9.62 -6.55
N ARG A 22 2.68 10.50 -5.60
CA ARG A 22 4.06 10.95 -5.35
C ARG A 22 4.89 9.84 -4.74
N ILE A 23 4.35 9.16 -3.73
CA ILE A 23 4.97 7.99 -3.10
C ILE A 23 5.23 6.88 -4.13
N ALA A 24 4.25 6.61 -4.99
CA ALA A 24 4.36 5.62 -6.06
C ALA A 24 5.49 5.95 -7.04
N LYS A 25 5.60 7.21 -7.45
CA LYS A 25 6.67 7.67 -8.34
C LYS A 25 8.06 7.58 -7.69
N GLU A 26 8.14 7.92 -6.40
CA GLU A 26 9.39 7.85 -5.63
C GLU A 26 9.89 6.41 -5.46
N LEU A 27 8.96 5.50 -5.13
CA LEU A 27 9.28 4.09 -4.86
C LEU A 27 9.26 3.21 -6.13
N GLY A 28 8.97 3.77 -7.30
CA GLY A 28 8.81 3.00 -8.55
C GLY A 28 7.68 1.96 -8.50
N CYS A 29 6.71 2.13 -7.59
CA CYS A 29 5.62 1.18 -7.37
C CYS A 29 4.31 1.68 -8.00
N SER A 30 3.36 0.77 -8.24
CA SER A 30 2.02 1.19 -8.69
C SER A 30 1.29 1.97 -7.59
N HIS A 31 0.67 3.09 -7.97
CA HIS A 31 -0.13 3.88 -7.05
C HIS A 31 -1.33 3.11 -6.46
N MET A 32 -1.83 2.09 -7.17
CA MET A 32 -2.87 1.20 -6.66
C MET A 32 -2.38 0.43 -5.44
N THR A 33 -1.13 -0.01 -5.47
CA THR A 33 -0.52 -0.75 -4.38
C THR A 33 -0.27 0.13 -3.17
N VAL A 34 0.29 1.33 -3.40
CA VAL A 34 0.43 2.33 -2.33
C VAL A 34 -0.92 2.66 -1.72
N ARG A 35 -1.97 2.87 -2.54
CA ARG A 35 -3.33 3.13 -2.06
C ARG A 35 -3.86 1.98 -1.20
N HIS A 36 -3.66 0.74 -1.63
CA HIS A 36 -4.12 -0.45 -0.92
C HIS A 36 -3.50 -0.56 0.48
N TYR A 37 -2.17 -0.45 0.59
CA TYR A 37 -1.47 -0.53 1.88
C TYR A 37 -1.73 0.68 2.78
N VAL A 38 -1.76 1.88 2.21
CA VAL A 38 -2.08 3.10 2.98
C VAL A 38 -3.52 3.07 3.49
N ALA A 39 -4.49 2.63 2.67
CA ALA A 39 -5.89 2.52 3.10
C ALA A 39 -6.09 1.44 4.17
N GLN A 40 -5.26 0.38 4.17
CA GLN A 40 -5.25 -0.63 5.23
C GLN A 40 -4.53 -0.17 6.50
N GLY A 41 -3.77 0.93 6.46
CA GLY A 41 -3.06 1.46 7.63
C GLY A 41 -1.90 0.59 8.12
N GLY A 42 -1.49 -0.42 7.34
CA GLY A 42 -0.50 -1.40 7.75
C GLY A 42 -0.11 -2.37 6.64
N TRP A 43 1.02 -3.06 6.82
CA TRP A 43 1.39 -4.20 5.99
C TRP A 43 0.46 -5.37 6.32
N LEU A 44 -0.42 -5.70 5.39
CA LEU A 44 -1.15 -6.96 5.42
C LEU A 44 -0.62 -7.81 4.26
N PRO A 45 -0.19 -9.07 4.50
CA PRO A 45 0.18 -9.94 3.39
C PRO A 45 -1.00 -10.01 2.43
N TYR A 46 -0.73 -9.88 1.14
CA TYR A 46 -1.74 -9.94 0.07
C TYR A 46 -2.53 -11.25 0.19
N ARG A 47 -3.63 -11.24 0.95
CA ARG A 47 -4.69 -12.24 0.82
C ARG A 47 -5.41 -11.86 -0.45
N GLY A 48 -5.03 -12.52 -1.54
CA GLY A 48 -5.75 -12.44 -2.81
C GLY A 48 -7.24 -12.48 -2.53
N GLY A 49 -7.97 -11.53 -3.12
CA GLY A 49 -9.34 -11.20 -2.77
C GLY A 49 -10.27 -12.41 -2.70
N GLY A 50 -10.44 -12.95 -1.50
CA GLY A 50 -11.62 -13.70 -1.12
C GLY A 50 -12.74 -12.69 -0.96
N ARG A 51 -13.37 -12.31 -2.08
CA ARG A 51 -14.72 -11.74 -2.08
C ARG A 51 -15.56 -12.54 -1.07
N PRO A 52 -16.14 -11.96 -0.01
CA PRO A 52 -17.20 -12.66 0.71
C PRO A 52 -18.31 -12.83 -0.32
N ARG A 53 -18.47 -14.06 -0.82
CA ARG A 53 -19.64 -14.41 -1.59
C ARG A 53 -20.79 -14.22 -0.61
N ALA A 54 -21.58 -13.17 -0.79
CA ALA A 54 -22.84 -13.01 -0.10
C ALA A 54 -23.62 -14.32 -0.34
N LEU A 55 -23.93 -15.00 0.76
CA LEU A 55 -24.76 -16.20 0.83
C LEU A 55 -26.20 -15.85 0.44
#